data_AF-A0A0G4H4N3-F1
#
_entry.id   AF-A0A0G4H4N3-F1
#
_cell.length_a   1.000
_cell.length_b   1.000
_cell.length_c   1.000
_cell.angle_alpha   90.00
_cell.angle_beta   90.00
_cell.angle_gamma   90.00
#
_symmetry.space_group_name_H-M   'P 1'
#
loop_
_entity.id
_entity.type
_entity.pdbx_description
1 polymer ?
#
loop_
_entity_poly.entity_id
_entity_poly.type
_entity_poly.pdbx_seq_one_letter_code
_entity_poly.pdbx_strand_id
1 'polypeptide(L)'
;MDSLGTGGLGSGGSAAPSAAEMSQAQNALNVMILQLLNNQVRKTCFDKCFGSRFSDRMSKNEQICLAKCMDRMYEAHTIVMKASAEMAQNLNVPGGGADLG
;
A
#
# COMPACT_ATOMS: atom_id res chain seq x y z
N MET A 1 -50.44 32.63 11.56
CA MET A 1 -49.43 32.34 10.51
C MET A 1 -48.31 31.65 11.26
N ASP A 2 -48.53 30.36 11.47
CA ASP A 2 -47.76 29.51 12.37
C ASP A 2 -47.03 28.51 11.51
N SER A 3 -45.71 28.43 11.63
CA SER A 3 -45.02 27.14 11.70
C SER A 3 -43.56 27.32 12.10
N LEU A 4 -43.26 26.68 13.22
CA LEU A 4 -41.96 26.51 13.84
C LEU A 4 -41.08 25.61 12.95
N GLY A 5 -39.87 26.07 12.64
CA GLY A 5 -38.82 25.26 12.03
C GLY A 5 -38.21 24.32 13.07
N THR A 6 -38.86 23.18 13.29
CA THR A 6 -38.43 22.08 14.15
C THR A 6 -37.07 21.55 13.71
N GLY A 7 -36.12 21.53 14.65
CA GLY A 7 -34.86 20.80 14.51
C GLY A 7 -35.12 19.31 14.31
N GLY A 8 -34.50 18.75 13.27
CA GLY A 8 -34.57 17.33 12.92
C GLY A 8 -33.23 16.66 13.15
N LEU A 9 -33.22 15.79 14.15
CA LEU A 9 -32.16 14.89 14.59
C LEU A 9 -31.48 14.13 13.44
N GLY A 10 -30.16 13.91 13.59
CA GLY A 10 -29.36 13.11 12.68
C GLY A 10 -29.89 11.70 12.46
N SER A 11 -30.00 11.33 11.19
CA SER A 11 -30.10 9.94 10.76
C SER A 11 -28.70 9.46 10.39
N GLY A 12 -28.11 8.64 11.26
CA GLY A 12 -26.91 7.87 10.97
C GLY A 12 -27.22 6.72 10.02
N GLY A 13 -27.54 7.05 8.77
CA GLY A 13 -27.55 6.08 7.68
C GLY A 13 -26.12 5.87 7.21
N SER A 14 -25.65 4.63 7.20
CA SER A 14 -24.40 4.24 6.53
C SER A 14 -24.55 4.50 5.03
N ALA A 15 -24.37 5.75 4.62
CA ALA A 15 -24.27 6.11 3.21
C ALA A 15 -23.03 5.40 2.65
N ALA A 16 -23.20 4.65 1.57
CA ALA A 16 -22.06 4.13 0.84
C ALA A 16 -21.15 5.32 0.46
N PRO A 17 -19.83 5.19 0.64
CA PRO A 17 -18.90 6.29 0.37
C PRO A 17 -19.08 6.75 -1.08
N SER A 18 -19.13 8.06 -1.28
CA SER A 18 -19.21 8.66 -2.60
C SER A 18 -17.97 8.29 -3.44
N ALA A 19 -18.10 8.32 -4.77
CA ALA A 19 -16.97 8.07 -5.68
C ALA A 19 -15.77 9.02 -5.40
N ALA A 20 -16.04 10.24 -4.94
CA ALA A 20 -15.02 11.20 -4.54
C ALA A 20 -14.29 10.76 -3.27
N GLU A 21 -15.01 10.27 -2.25
CA GLU A 21 -14.42 9.73 -1.01
C GLU A 21 -13.61 8.45 -1.27
N MET A 22 -14.10 7.56 -2.14
CA MET A 22 -13.33 6.38 -2.57
C MET A 22 -12.06 6.74 -3.33
N SER A 23 -12.08 7.77 -4.18
CA SER A 23 -10.89 8.24 -4.88
C SER A 23 -9.85 8.83 -3.92
N GLN A 24 -10.29 9.61 -2.93
CA GLN A 24 -9.42 10.14 -1.89
C GLN A 24 -8.80 9.03 -1.03
N ALA A 25 -9.60 8.02 -0.66
CA ALA A 25 -9.11 6.86 0.07
C ALA A 25 -8.03 6.09 -0.73
N GLN A 26 -8.25 5.87 -2.02
CA GLN A 26 -7.26 5.23 -2.89
C GLN A 26 -5.95 6.02 -2.98
N ASN A 27 -6.02 7.34 -3.09
CA ASN A 27 -4.83 8.19 -3.10
C ASN A 27 -4.05 8.10 -1.78
N ALA A 28 -4.75 8.09 -0.64
CA ALA A 28 -4.12 7.92 0.67
C ALA A 28 -3.41 6.55 0.78
N LEU A 29 -4.06 5.47 0.31
CA LEU A 29 -3.47 4.13 0.28
C LEU A 29 -2.20 4.08 -0.58
N ASN A 30 -2.22 4.71 -1.76
CA ASN A 30 -1.05 4.76 -2.64
C ASN A 30 0.15 5.44 -1.95
N VAL A 31 -0.07 6.54 -1.23
CA VAL A 31 0.99 7.21 -0.47
C VAL A 31 1.53 6.29 0.63
N MET A 32 0.68 5.58 1.36
CA MET A 32 1.10 4.65 2.40
C MET A 32 1.92 3.48 1.85
N ILE A 33 1.51 2.91 0.71
CA ILE A 33 2.24 1.83 0.05
C ILE A 33 3.63 2.31 -0.37
N LEU A 34 3.74 3.49 -0.96
CA LEU A 34 5.03 4.08 -1.33
C LEU A 34 5.92 4.31 -0.12
N GLN A 35 5.36 4.80 0.99
CA GLN A 35 6.12 4.96 2.24
C GLN A 35 6.61 3.62 2.79
N LEU A 36 5.77 2.59 2.80
CA LEU A 36 6.13 1.26 3.27
C LEU A 36 7.24 0.66 2.41
N LEU A 37 7.09 0.72 1.10
CA LEU A 37 8.09 0.27 0.14
C LEU A 37 9.42 1.00 0.34
N ASN A 38 9.38 2.33 0.50
CA ASN A 38 10.59 3.13 0.70
C ASN A 38 11.31 2.74 2.01
N ASN A 39 10.57 2.53 3.10
CA ASN A 39 11.13 2.05 4.35
C ASN A 39 11.74 0.64 4.22
N GLN A 40 11.09 -0.26 3.49
CA GLN A 40 11.56 -1.62 3.24
C GLN A 40 12.85 -1.61 2.40
N VAL A 41 12.87 -0.82 1.33
CA VAL A 41 14.05 -0.64 0.45
C VAL A 41 15.20 -0.04 1.24
N ARG A 42 14.96 1.03 2.02
CA ARG A 42 15.98 1.63 2.87
C ARG A 42 16.57 0.58 3.82
N LYS A 43 15.74 -0.16 4.56
CA LYS A 43 16.22 -1.16 5.52
C LYS A 43 17.00 -2.28 4.82
N THR A 44 16.40 -2.94 3.85
CA THR A 44 17.01 -4.09 3.16
C THR A 44 18.30 -3.70 2.47
N CYS A 45 18.31 -2.61 1.71
CA CYS A 45 19.49 -2.21 0.96
C CYS A 45 20.58 -1.64 1.85
N PHE A 46 20.22 -0.97 2.95
CA PHE A 46 21.19 -0.53 3.92
C PHE A 46 21.90 -1.73 4.58
N ASP A 47 21.14 -2.68 5.10
CA ASP A 47 21.67 -3.89 5.74
C ASP A 47 22.56 -4.70 4.78
N LYS A 48 22.18 -4.79 3.49
CA LYS A 48 22.93 -5.53 2.47
C LYS A 48 24.21 -4.83 2.02
N CYS A 49 24.19 -3.51 1.86
CA CYS A 49 25.30 -2.78 1.25
C CYS A 49 26.31 -2.22 2.25
N PHE A 50 25.87 -1.90 3.47
CA PHE A 50 26.71 -1.26 4.48
C PHE A 50 27.00 -2.18 5.68
N GLY A 51 26.11 -3.15 5.95
CA GLY A 51 26.24 -4.06 7.10
C GLY A 51 26.35 -3.28 8.41
N SER A 52 27.35 -3.61 9.24
CA SER A 52 27.63 -2.91 10.50
C SER A 52 28.68 -1.79 10.37
N ARG A 53 29.14 -1.48 9.16
CA ARG A 53 30.16 -0.45 8.95
C ARG A 53 29.50 0.86 8.56
N PHE A 54 29.86 1.91 9.28
CA PHE A 54 29.37 3.26 9.05
C PHE A 54 30.55 4.15 8.71
N SER A 55 30.54 4.69 7.50
CA SER A 55 31.48 5.71 7.01
C SER A 55 30.68 6.96 6.68
N ASP A 56 31.22 8.14 6.99
CA ASP A 56 30.59 9.44 6.66
C ASP A 56 30.43 9.66 5.15
N ARG A 57 31.13 8.86 4.34
CA ARG A 57 31.05 8.88 2.89
C ARG A 57 30.88 7.49 2.34
N MET A 58 29.98 7.40 1.36
CA MET A 58 29.75 6.19 0.58
C MET A 58 30.90 5.99 -0.41
N SER A 59 31.61 4.89 -0.28
CA SER A 59 32.60 4.42 -1.25
C SER A 59 31.93 4.10 -2.60
N LYS A 60 32.71 4.06 -3.68
CA LYS A 60 32.21 3.70 -5.02
C LYS A 60 31.51 2.32 -5.03
N ASN A 61 32.00 1.37 -4.24
CA ASN A 61 31.40 0.03 -4.14
C ASN A 61 30.05 0.05 -3.43
N GLU A 62 29.90 0.83 -2.36
CA GLU A 62 28.62 1.00 -1.66
C GLU A 62 27.60 1.74 -2.54
N GLN A 63 28.03 2.74 -3.32
CA GLN A 63 27.17 3.43 -4.29
C GLN A 63 26.63 2.46 -5.34
N ILE A 64 27.51 1.65 -5.93
CA ILE A 64 27.13 0.65 -6.93
C ILE A 64 26.24 -0.42 -6.30
N CYS A 65 26.53 -0.86 -5.08
CA CYS A 65 25.70 -1.82 -4.36
C CYS A 65 24.29 -1.26 -4.13
N LEU A 66 24.18 -0.04 -3.61
CA LEU A 66 22.90 0.58 -3.29
C LEU A 66 22.03 0.73 -4.52
N ALA A 67 22.59 1.24 -5.63
CA ALA A 67 21.88 1.36 -6.90
C ALA A 67 21.32 -0.01 -7.36
N LYS A 68 22.18 -1.03 -7.42
CA LYS A 68 21.77 -2.39 -7.81
C LYS A 68 20.74 -2.98 -6.86
N CYS A 69 20.88 -2.77 -5.56
CA CYS A 69 19.94 -3.30 -4.58
C CYS A 69 18.55 -2.69 -4.76
N MET A 70 18.48 -1.37 -4.92
CA MET A 70 17.21 -0.67 -5.14
C MET A 70 16.53 -1.18 -6.40
N ASP A 71 17.24 -1.28 -7.52
CA ASP A 71 16.71 -1.79 -8.79
C ASP A 71 16.10 -3.20 -8.61
N ARG A 72 16.84 -4.12 -8.00
CA ARG A 72 16.38 -5.50 -7.77
C ARG A 72 15.21 -5.59 -6.80
N MET A 73 15.16 -4.73 -5.79
CA MET A 73 14.03 -4.68 -4.84
C MET A 73 12.75 -4.18 -5.51
N TYR A 74 12.82 -3.16 -6.35
CA TYR A 74 11.65 -2.65 -7.08
C TYR A 74 11.15 -3.64 -8.15
N GLU A 75 12.07 -4.33 -8.82
CA GLU A 75 11.75 -5.42 -9.75
C GLU A 75 11.01 -6.55 -9.00
N ALA A 76 11.57 -7.01 -7.88
CA ALA A 76 10.95 -8.04 -7.05
C ALA A 76 9.57 -7.61 -6.54
N HIS A 77 9.43 -6.37 -6.04
CA HIS A 77 8.16 -5.83 -5.58
C HIS A 77 7.10 -5.85 -6.69
N THR A 78 7.46 -5.46 -7.92
CA THR A 78 6.53 -5.47 -9.06
C THR A 78 6.03 -6.89 -9.37
N ILE A 79 6.92 -7.89 -9.35
CA ILE A 79 6.57 -9.29 -9.57
C ILE A 79 5.63 -9.80 -8.48
N VAL A 80 5.96 -9.54 -7.21
CA VAL A 80 5.15 -9.97 -6.06
C VAL A 80 3.77 -9.33 -6.07
N MET A 81 3.67 -8.04 -6.39
CA MET A 81 2.38 -7.35 -6.47
C MET A 81 1.51 -7.91 -7.59
N LYS A 82 2.09 -8.19 -8.76
CA LYS A 82 1.36 -8.83 -9.87
C LYS A 82 0.83 -10.21 -9.47
N ALA A 83 1.68 -11.06 -8.92
CA ALA A 83 1.29 -12.40 -8.47
C ALA A 83 0.21 -12.34 -7.37
N SER A 84 0.31 -11.40 -6.44
CA SER A 84 -0.68 -11.20 -5.36
C SER A 84 -2.03 -10.77 -5.91
N ALA A 85 -2.04 -9.87 -6.90
CA ALA A 85 -3.27 -9.45 -7.58
C ALA A 85 -3.93 -10.59 -8.36
N GLU A 86 -3.15 -11.39 -9.09
CA GLU A 86 -3.63 -12.57 -9.81
C GLU A 86 -4.23 -13.61 -8.85
N MET A 87 -3.55 -13.90 -7.73
CA MET A 87 -4.09 -14.79 -6.68
C MET A 87 -5.40 -14.27 -6.10
N ALA A 88 -5.51 -12.97 -5.80
CA ALA A 88 -6.73 -12.37 -5.27
C ALA A 88 -7.91 -12.46 -6.26
N GLN A 89 -7.65 -12.28 -7.56
CA GLN A 89 -8.66 -12.44 -8.61
C GLN A 89 -9.14 -13.89 -8.73
N ASN A 90 -8.22 -14.86 -8.64
CA ASN A 90 -8.56 -16.27 -8.71
C ASN A 90 -9.44 -16.73 -7.53
N LEU A 91 -9.26 -16.12 -6.35
CA LEU A 91 -10.13 -16.35 -5.20
C LEU A 91 -11.55 -15.75 -5.36
N ASN A 92 -11.70 -14.76 -6.24
CA ASN A 92 -12.97 -14.07 -6.49
C ASN A 92 -13.77 -14.66 -7.67
N VAL A 93 -13.41 -15.85 -8.17
CA VAL A 93 -14.23 -16.60 -9.13
C VAL A 93 -15.47 -17.15 -8.40
N PRO A 94 -16.70 -16.74 -8.76
CA PRO A 94 -17.92 -17.26 -8.15
C PRO A 94 -18.15 -18.71 -8.64
N GLY A 95 -17.53 -19.64 -7.94
CA GLY A 95 -17.66 -21.09 -8.16
C GLY A 95 -17.48 -21.94 -6.91
N GLY A 96 -17.39 -21.32 -5.72
CA GLY A 96 -17.25 -22.00 -4.43
C GLY A 96 -18.56 -22.02 -3.65
N GLY A 97 -19.59 -22.67 -4.19
CA GLY A 97 -20.77 -23.03 -3.42
C GLY A 97 -20.51 -24.31 -2.61
N ALA A 98 -20.85 -24.25 -1.31
CA ALA A 98 -21.00 -25.36 -0.36
C ALA A 98 -19.74 -26.15 0.03
N ASP A 99 -19.21 -25.87 1.24
CA ASP A 99 -19.26 -26.84 2.35
C ASP A 99 -18.75 -26.16 3.64
N LEU A 100 -19.67 -25.80 4.54
CA LEU A 100 -19.37 -25.65 5.96
C LEU A 100 -20.00 -26.87 6.63
N GLY A 101 -19.18 -27.90 6.84
CA GLY A 101 -19.44 -29.01 7.76
C GLY A 101 -18.79 -28.75 9.11
#